data_AF-A0A090T9S2-F1
#
_entry.id   AF-A0A090T9S2-F1
#
_cell.length_a   1.000
_cell.length_b   1.000
_cell.length_c   1.000
_cell.angle_alpha   90.00
_cell.angle_beta   90.00
_cell.angle_gamma   90.00
#
_symmetry.space_group_name_H-M   'P 1'
#
loop_
_entity.id
_entity.type
_entity.pdbx_description
1 polymer ?
#
loop_
_entity_poly.entity_id
_entity_poly.type
_entity_poly.pdbx_seq_one_letter_code
_entity_poly.pdbx_strand_id
1 'polypeptide(L)'
;MARLIKPDVILNDPGDAGVLETVWNSSGVPSITIEVGMGKITQPELIERTVDGVRQILTRHGLMKGSAPEVLPCAVEGQSITTVRARQGGFVIPQVELLQKVDADQLVATQYDAFGQVLDQYYAPHEGTVLSYNVDSLRDPGALVVRLIR
;
A
#
# COMPACT_ATOMS: atom_id res chain seq x y z
N MET A 1 -5.04 15.73 6.81
CA MET A 1 -5.77 14.57 7.38
C MET A 1 -4.89 13.32 7.37
N ALA A 2 -4.38 12.87 6.22
CA ALA A 2 -3.54 11.67 6.10
C ALA A 2 -2.39 11.58 7.14
N ARG A 3 -1.57 12.62 7.30
CA ARG A 3 -0.44 12.64 8.26
C ARG A 3 -0.85 12.45 9.73
N LEU A 4 -2.10 12.76 10.11
CA LEU A 4 -2.58 12.54 11.48
C LEU A 4 -2.79 11.05 11.79
N ILE A 5 -2.95 10.21 10.77
CA ILE A 5 -2.93 8.75 10.91
C ILE A 5 -1.52 8.24 11.24
N LYS A 6 -0.50 9.08 11.06
CA LYS A 6 0.92 8.71 11.15
C LYS A 6 1.22 7.48 10.27
N PRO A 7 0.91 7.50 8.97
CA PRO A 7 1.09 6.35 8.09
C PRO A 7 2.57 6.13 7.76
N ASP A 8 2.91 4.90 7.35
CA ASP A 8 4.25 4.58 6.83
C ASP A 8 4.45 5.12 5.41
N VAL A 9 3.37 5.14 4.62
CA VAL A 9 3.35 5.62 3.24
C VAL A 9 2.12 6.47 2.98
N ILE A 10 2.27 7.56 2.24
CA ILE A 10 1.17 8.33 1.65
C ILE A 10 1.26 8.23 0.13
N LEU A 11 0.19 7.76 -0.50
CA LEU A 11 -0.03 7.92 -1.93
C LEU A 11 -0.93 9.14 -2.14
N ASN A 12 -0.41 10.14 -2.85
CA ASN A 12 -1.20 11.27 -3.33
C ASN A 12 -1.77 10.93 -4.71
N ASP A 13 -2.92 10.25 -4.71
CA ASP A 13 -3.64 9.82 -5.90
C ASP A 13 -4.72 10.84 -6.28
N PRO A 14 -4.84 11.26 -7.57
CA PRO A 14 -6.02 12.01 -8.03
C PRO A 14 -7.35 11.25 -7.82
N GLY A 15 -7.28 9.93 -7.63
CA GLY A 15 -8.41 9.05 -7.35
C GLY A 15 -9.03 8.47 -8.61
N ASP A 16 -9.58 7.27 -8.49
CA ASP A 16 -10.22 6.55 -9.59
C ASP A 16 -11.75 6.75 -9.60
N ALA A 17 -12.34 6.71 -10.80
CA ALA A 17 -13.79 6.78 -10.96
C ALA A 17 -14.47 5.56 -10.30
N GLY A 18 -15.53 5.83 -9.53
CA GLY A 18 -16.28 4.81 -8.80
C GLY A 18 -15.75 4.52 -7.38
N VAL A 19 -14.64 5.11 -6.97
CA VAL A 19 -14.14 5.03 -5.58
C VAL A 19 -14.81 6.10 -4.72
N LEU A 20 -15.24 5.74 -3.51
CA LEU A 20 -16.00 6.62 -2.60
C LEU A 20 -15.23 7.90 -2.25
N GLU A 21 -13.93 7.79 -1.99
CA GLU A 21 -13.08 8.95 -1.68
C GLU A 21 -13.05 9.96 -2.83
N THR A 22 -12.98 9.49 -4.08
CA THR A 22 -12.98 10.34 -5.28
C THR A 22 -14.29 11.12 -5.38
N VAL A 23 -15.43 10.46 -5.10
CA VAL A 23 -16.75 11.10 -5.09
C VAL A 23 -16.82 12.18 -4.02
N TRP A 24 -16.34 11.91 -2.80
CA TRP A 24 -16.32 12.90 -1.72
C TRP A 24 -15.39 14.08 -2.02
N ASN A 25 -14.16 13.81 -2.47
CA ASN A 25 -13.19 14.84 -2.82
C ASN A 25 -13.73 15.75 -3.94
N SER A 26 -14.32 15.17 -5.00
CA SER A 26 -14.95 15.94 -6.08
C SER A 26 -16.16 16.77 -5.63
N SER A 27 -16.80 16.38 -4.54
CA SER A 27 -17.91 17.11 -3.90
C SER A 27 -17.43 18.16 -2.88
N GLY A 28 -16.12 18.40 -2.78
CA GLY A 28 -15.53 19.35 -1.84
C GLY A 28 -15.49 18.86 -0.39
N VAL A 29 -15.74 17.57 -0.15
CA VAL A 29 -15.64 16.94 1.17
C VAL A 29 -14.24 16.30 1.29
N PRO A 30 -13.38 16.77 2.21
CA PRO A 30 -12.06 16.17 2.40
C PRO A 30 -12.19 14.71 2.82
N SER A 31 -11.53 13.81 2.10
CA SER A 31 -11.53 12.38 2.40
C SER A 31 -10.13 11.77 2.26
N ILE A 32 -9.90 10.67 2.97
CA ILE A 32 -8.71 9.82 2.83
C ILE A 32 -9.16 8.37 2.90
N THR A 33 -8.41 7.48 2.25
CA THR A 33 -8.51 6.05 2.45
C THR A 33 -7.32 5.55 3.24
N ILE A 34 -7.60 4.65 4.18
CA ILE A 34 -6.60 4.08 5.08
C ILE A 34 -6.52 2.59 4.80
N GLU A 35 -5.40 2.16 4.24
CA GLU A 35 -5.06 0.75 4.08
C GLU A 35 -4.31 0.27 5.32
N VAL A 36 -4.86 -0.73 6.02
CA VAL A 36 -4.33 -1.21 7.31
C VAL A 36 -3.96 -2.68 7.24
N GLY A 37 -2.66 -2.95 7.24
CA GLY A 37 -2.13 -4.31 7.34
C GLY A 37 -2.53 -5.23 6.18
N MET A 38 -2.63 -6.52 6.49
CA MET A 38 -2.89 -7.59 5.55
C MET A 38 -4.34 -8.06 5.65
N GLY A 39 -4.97 -8.26 4.49
CA GLY A 39 -6.30 -8.85 4.42
C GLY A 39 -6.34 -10.24 5.08
N LYS A 40 -7.44 -10.52 5.78
CA LYS A 40 -7.71 -11.79 6.48
C LYS A 40 -6.81 -12.10 7.68
N ILE A 41 -5.94 -11.18 8.12
CA ILE A 41 -5.09 -11.32 9.29
C ILE A 41 -5.42 -10.23 10.31
N THR A 42 -5.61 -10.61 11.57
CA THR A 42 -5.80 -9.64 12.66
C THR A 42 -4.44 -9.15 13.15
N GLN A 43 -4.22 -7.83 13.10
CA GLN A 43 -2.97 -7.20 13.50
C GLN A 43 -3.24 -6.10 14.56
N PRO A 44 -3.32 -6.45 15.86
CA PRO A 44 -3.75 -5.53 16.92
C PRO A 44 -2.97 -4.21 16.96
N GLU A 45 -1.65 -4.25 16.79
CA GLU A 45 -0.81 -3.05 16.81
C GLU A 45 -1.17 -2.05 15.70
N LEU A 46 -1.45 -2.53 14.48
CA LEU A 46 -1.87 -1.67 13.36
C LEU A 46 -3.29 -1.13 13.55
N ILE A 47 -4.17 -1.94 14.16
CA ILE A 47 -5.53 -1.52 14.51
C ILE A 47 -5.48 -0.39 15.54
N GLU A 48 -4.73 -0.56 16.64
CA GLU A 48 -4.58 0.46 17.68
C GLU A 48 -4.00 1.76 17.13
N ARG A 49 -2.91 1.67 16.35
CA ARG A 49 -2.30 2.82 15.67
C ARG A 49 -3.31 3.57 14.79
N THR A 50 -4.14 2.83 14.04
CA THR A 50 -5.18 3.43 13.19
C THR A 50 -6.27 4.12 14.01
N VAL A 51 -6.76 3.47 15.07
CA VAL A 51 -7.77 4.03 15.98
C VAL A 51 -7.27 5.35 16.59
N ASP A 52 -6.03 5.39 17.04
CA ASP A 52 -5.44 6.60 17.60
C ASP A 52 -5.24 7.69 16.54
N GLY A 53 -4.91 7.32 15.31
CA GLY A 53 -4.89 8.23 14.17
C GLY A 53 -6.26 8.87 13.89
N VAL A 54 -7.32 8.05 13.85
CA VAL A 54 -8.69 8.54 13.64
C VAL A 54 -9.11 9.47 14.79
N ARG A 55 -8.79 9.14 16.04
CA ARG A 55 -9.04 10.02 17.19
C ARG A 55 -8.32 11.36 17.05
N GLN A 56 -7.08 11.39 16.56
CA GLN A 56 -6.36 12.64 16.29
C GLN A 56 -7.06 13.49 15.24
N ILE A 57 -7.58 12.88 14.16
CA ILE A 57 -8.39 13.59 13.16
C ILE A 57 -9.64 14.19 13.81
N LEU A 58 -10.39 13.41 14.59
CA LEU A 58 -11.61 13.88 15.25
C LEU A 58 -11.32 15.04 16.23
N THR A 59 -10.24 14.94 17.02
CA THR A 59 -9.79 16.02 17.91
C THR A 59 -9.39 17.27 17.13
N ARG A 60 -8.67 17.13 16.01
CA ARG A 60 -8.28 18.25 15.14
C ARG A 60 -9.49 19.00 14.60
N HIS A 61 -10.60 18.31 14.35
CA HIS A 61 -11.86 18.88 13.88
C HIS A 61 -12.80 19.31 15.01
N GLY A 62 -12.37 19.24 16.28
CA GLY A 62 -13.18 19.67 17.43
C GLY A 62 -14.33 18.72 17.79
N LEU A 63 -14.36 17.51 17.21
CA LEU A 63 -15.37 16.49 17.49
C LEU A 63 -15.04 15.67 18.76
N MET A 64 -13.79 15.75 19.22
CA MET A 64 -13.32 15.14 20.46
C MET A 64 -12.51 16.14 21.28
N LYS A 65 -12.54 16.00 22.61
CA LYS A 65 -11.70 16.78 23.52
C LYS A 65 -10.25 16.29 23.46
N GLY A 66 -9.29 17.20 23.44
CA GLY A 66 -7.86 16.89 23.47
C GLY A 66 -7.01 18.07 23.05
N SER A 67 -5.69 17.93 23.19
CA SER A 67 -4.75 18.86 22.58
C SER A 67 -4.74 18.71 21.07
N ALA A 68 -4.37 19.78 20.37
CA ALA A 68 -4.15 19.70 18.93
C ALA A 68 -3.03 18.69 18.65
N PRO A 69 -3.27 17.66 17.82
CA PRO A 69 -2.26 16.66 17.53
C PRO A 69 -1.12 17.27 16.70
N GLU A 70 0.10 16.83 16.98
CA GLU A 70 1.27 17.15 16.18
C GLU A 70 1.16 16.47 14.81
N VAL A 71 1.49 17.21 13.75
CA VAL A 71 1.53 16.68 12.39
C VAL A 71 2.98 16.44 12.02
N LEU A 72 3.37 15.16 11.93
CA LEU A 72 4.72 14.75 11.52
C LEU A 72 4.78 14.48 10.01
N PRO A 73 5.94 14.66 9.37
CA PRO A 73 6.18 14.19 8.00
C PRO A 73 6.01 12.67 7.90
N CYS A 74 5.55 12.18 6.75
CA CYS A 74 5.56 10.75 6.45
C CYS A 74 6.90 10.35 5.85
N ALA A 75 7.36 9.12 6.13
CA ALA A 75 8.65 8.62 5.66
C ALA A 75 8.69 8.43 4.13
N VAL A 76 7.56 8.01 3.55
CA VAL A 76 7.42 7.80 2.10
C VAL A 76 6.16 8.51 1.63
N GLU A 77 6.32 9.49 0.76
CA GLU A 77 5.21 10.15 0.07
C GLU A 77 5.45 10.03 -1.43
N GLY A 78 4.49 9.46 -2.15
CA GLY A 78 4.58 9.26 -3.59
C GLY A 78 3.33 9.74 -4.32
N GLN A 79 3.45 9.95 -5.62
CA GLN A 79 2.37 10.43 -6.50
C GLN A 79 1.97 9.39 -7.54
N SER A 80 2.69 8.28 -7.64
CA SER A 80 2.36 7.24 -8.60
C SER A 80 2.71 5.86 -8.10
N ILE A 81 1.89 4.90 -8.51
CA ILE A 81 2.09 3.48 -8.24
C ILE A 81 2.32 2.72 -9.55
N THR A 82 3.19 1.73 -9.48
CA THR A 82 3.44 0.79 -10.58
C THR A 82 3.17 -0.62 -10.09
N THR A 83 2.34 -1.35 -10.80
CA THR A 83 1.98 -2.73 -10.45
C THR A 83 2.69 -3.70 -11.40
N VAL A 84 3.60 -4.50 -10.87
CA VAL A 84 4.14 -5.68 -11.54
C VAL A 84 3.09 -6.79 -11.46
N ARG A 85 2.74 -7.35 -12.62
CA ARG A 85 1.66 -8.34 -12.75
C ARG A 85 2.19 -9.67 -13.22
N ALA A 86 1.58 -10.75 -12.73
CA ALA A 86 1.91 -12.10 -13.16
C ALA A 86 1.62 -12.26 -14.66
N ARG A 87 2.57 -12.78 -15.42
CA ARG A 87 2.40 -13.01 -16.87
C ARG A 87 1.59 -14.27 -17.15
N GLN A 88 1.66 -15.24 -16.24
CA GLN A 88 1.02 -16.54 -16.33
C GLN A 88 0.62 -17.08 -14.96
N GLY A 89 -0.13 -18.19 -14.96
CA GLY A 89 -0.52 -18.89 -13.73
C GLY A 89 0.65 -19.62 -13.06
N GLY A 90 0.71 -19.62 -11.72
CA GLY A 90 1.70 -20.38 -10.96
C GLY A 90 1.88 -19.89 -9.52
N PHE A 91 2.95 -20.34 -8.87
CA PHE A 91 3.28 -19.98 -7.50
C PHE A 91 4.34 -18.89 -7.46
N VAL A 92 4.02 -17.72 -6.92
CA VAL A 92 4.93 -16.57 -6.84
C VAL A 92 5.48 -16.42 -5.42
N ILE A 93 6.80 -16.31 -5.31
CA ILE A 93 7.50 -16.01 -4.06
C ILE A 93 8.18 -14.64 -4.19
N PRO A 94 7.72 -13.62 -3.45
CA PRO A 94 8.37 -12.31 -3.39
C PRO A 94 9.83 -12.42 -2.93
N GLN A 95 10.70 -11.61 -3.52
CA GLN A 95 12.13 -11.47 -3.16
C GLN A 95 12.40 -10.12 -2.49
N VAL A 96 11.34 -9.49 -1.96
CA VAL A 96 11.36 -8.16 -1.35
C VAL A 96 10.43 -8.12 -0.15
N GLU A 97 10.66 -7.14 0.72
CA GLU A 97 9.85 -6.86 1.92
C GLU A 97 9.05 -5.55 1.75
N LEU A 98 8.02 -5.36 2.59
CA LEU A 98 7.27 -4.10 2.60
C LEU A 98 8.20 -2.95 3.00
N LEU A 99 8.00 -1.79 2.37
CA LEU A 99 8.82 -0.58 2.56
C LEU A 99 10.28 -0.71 2.10
N GLN A 100 10.68 -1.85 1.53
CA GLN A 100 12.00 -1.99 0.92
C GLN A 100 12.14 -1.06 -0.29
N LYS A 101 13.25 -0.32 -0.37
CA LYS A 101 13.64 0.40 -1.57
C LYS A 101 14.26 -0.57 -2.58
N VAL A 102 13.88 -0.41 -3.83
CA VAL A 102 14.39 -1.22 -4.95
C VAL A 102 14.93 -0.30 -6.05
N ASP A 103 15.97 -0.77 -6.73
CA ASP A 103 16.49 -0.14 -7.93
C ASP A 103 15.78 -0.65 -9.20
N ALA A 104 15.93 0.06 -10.31
CA ALA A 104 15.51 -0.46 -11.62
C ALA A 104 16.20 -1.79 -11.93
N ASP A 105 15.48 -2.71 -12.57
CA ASP A 105 15.93 -4.06 -12.92
C ASP A 105 16.30 -4.96 -11.73
N GLN A 106 15.97 -4.56 -10.49
CA GLN A 106 16.12 -5.42 -9.33
C GLN A 106 15.07 -6.55 -9.35
N LEU A 107 15.48 -7.79 -9.05
CA LEU A 107 14.57 -8.93 -8.90
C LEU A 107 13.60 -8.70 -7.73
N VAL A 108 12.30 -8.75 -7.99
CA VAL A 108 11.25 -8.53 -6.98
C VAL A 108 10.44 -9.78 -6.65
N ALA A 109 10.37 -10.76 -7.55
CA ALA A 109 9.71 -12.03 -7.29
C ALA A 109 10.16 -13.12 -8.27
N THR A 110 10.04 -14.38 -7.85
CA THR A 110 10.26 -15.57 -8.70
C THR A 110 8.98 -16.39 -8.74
N GLN A 111 8.62 -16.89 -9.92
CA GLN A 111 7.47 -17.78 -10.10
C GLN A 111 7.89 -19.20 -10.43
N TYR A 112 7.15 -20.14 -9.87
CA TYR A 112 7.39 -21.57 -9.97
C TYR A 112 6.15 -22.30 -10.49
N ASP A 113 6.38 -23.46 -11.11
CA ASP A 113 5.32 -24.43 -11.40
C ASP A 113 5.03 -25.31 -10.16
N ALA A 114 4.11 -26.27 -10.32
CA ALA A 114 3.75 -27.20 -9.26
C ALA A 114 4.85 -28.21 -8.90
N PHE A 115 5.93 -28.29 -9.69
CA PHE A 115 7.09 -29.15 -9.46
C PHE A 115 8.29 -28.38 -8.88
N GLY A 116 8.13 -27.07 -8.63
CA GLY A 116 9.18 -26.21 -8.10
C GLY A 116 10.20 -25.75 -9.16
N GLN A 117 9.91 -25.90 -10.45
CA GLN A 117 10.74 -25.37 -11.53
C GLN A 117 10.44 -23.88 -11.72
N VAL A 118 11.49 -23.08 -11.93
CA VAL A 118 11.33 -21.64 -12.21
C VAL A 118 10.65 -21.47 -13.56
N LEU A 119 9.50 -20.80 -13.55
CA LEU A 119 8.74 -20.43 -14.74
C LEU A 119 9.06 -19.03 -15.22
N ASP A 120 9.22 -18.09 -14.30
CA ASP A 120 9.40 -16.67 -14.63
C ASP A 120 10.08 -15.90 -13.48
N GLN A 121 10.66 -14.75 -13.84
CA GLN A 121 11.26 -13.80 -12.91
C GLN A 121 10.71 -12.39 -13.19
N TYR A 122 10.43 -11.68 -12.10
CA TYR A 122 9.83 -10.35 -12.13
C TYR A 122 10.82 -9.33 -11.62
N TYR A 123 10.98 -8.24 -12.37
CA TYR A 123 11.94 -7.18 -12.08
C TYR A 123 11.24 -5.85 -11.88
N ALA A 124 11.80 -4.99 -11.04
CA ALA A 124 11.33 -3.63 -10.84
C ALA A 124 11.54 -2.81 -12.13
N PRO A 125 10.49 -2.21 -12.72
CA PRO A 125 10.64 -1.44 -13.96
C PRO A 125 11.34 -0.09 -13.77
N HIS A 126 11.49 0.36 -12.53
CA HIS A 126 12.16 1.60 -12.13
C HIS A 126 12.49 1.52 -10.63
N GLU A 127 13.30 2.47 -10.14
CA GLU A 127 13.51 2.64 -8.70
C GLU A 127 12.21 2.99 -7.96
N GLY A 128 12.04 2.54 -6.73
CA GLY A 128 10.86 2.86 -5.93
C GLY A 128 10.84 2.14 -4.59
N THR A 129 9.74 2.31 -3.86
CA THR A 129 9.52 1.63 -2.58
C THR A 129 8.44 0.57 -2.73
N VAL A 130 8.64 -0.62 -2.18
CA VAL A 130 7.63 -1.70 -2.18
C VAL A 130 6.46 -1.29 -1.30
N LEU A 131 5.30 -1.09 -1.93
CA LEU A 131 4.06 -0.67 -1.29
C LEU A 131 3.20 -1.86 -0.87
N SER A 132 3.13 -2.89 -1.72
CA SER A 132 2.41 -4.12 -1.40
C SER A 132 2.85 -5.29 -2.26
N TYR A 133 2.68 -6.50 -1.74
CA TYR A 133 2.77 -7.76 -2.48
C TYR A 133 1.78 -8.75 -1.85
N ASN A 134 1.50 -9.85 -2.56
CA ASN A 134 0.60 -10.86 -2.01
C ASN A 134 1.37 -11.94 -1.23
N VAL A 135 0.79 -12.38 -0.11
CA VAL A 135 1.33 -13.46 0.72
C VAL A 135 0.76 -14.83 0.35
N ASP A 136 -0.34 -14.86 -0.41
CA ASP A 136 -0.83 -16.10 -1.02
C ASP A 136 -0.04 -16.38 -2.31
N SER A 137 0.62 -17.54 -2.36
CA SER A 137 1.53 -17.88 -3.44
C SER A 137 0.83 -18.06 -4.79
N LEU A 138 -0.44 -18.48 -4.84
CA LEU A 138 -1.08 -18.79 -6.12
C LEU A 138 -1.50 -17.49 -6.84
N ARG A 139 -1.03 -17.31 -8.09
CA ARG A 139 -1.36 -16.15 -8.91
C ARG A 139 -1.93 -16.58 -10.26
N ASP A 140 -3.03 -15.95 -10.66
CA ASP A 140 -3.56 -16.02 -12.03
C ASP A 140 -2.86 -15.00 -12.94
N PRO A 141 -2.89 -15.18 -14.27
CA PRO A 141 -2.42 -14.17 -15.21
C PRO A 141 -3.06 -12.79 -14.93
N GLY A 142 -2.24 -11.74 -14.89
CA GLY A 142 -2.65 -10.36 -14.60
C GLY A 142 -2.79 -10.02 -13.11
N ALA A 143 -2.72 -11.00 -12.21
CA ALA A 143 -2.77 -10.76 -10.77
C ALA A 143 -1.57 -9.94 -10.28
N LEU A 144 -1.76 -9.19 -9.19
CA LEU A 144 -0.69 -8.43 -8.52
C LEU A 144 0.42 -9.37 -8.05
N VAL A 145 1.66 -9.04 -8.41
CA VAL A 145 2.89 -9.65 -7.88
C VAL A 145 3.50 -8.72 -6.83
N VAL A 146 3.94 -7.55 -7.25
CA VAL A 146 4.50 -6.49 -6.39
C VAL A 146 4.00 -5.13 -6.88
N ARG A 147 3.68 -4.23 -5.97
CA ARG A 147 3.35 -2.84 -6.24
C ARG A 147 4.45 -1.94 -5.68
N LEU A 148 4.93 -1.02 -6.50
CA LEU A 148 5.91 -0.02 -6.14
C LEU A 148 5.26 1.37 -6.08
N ILE A 149 5.81 2.26 -5.26
CA ILE A 149 5.44 3.67 -5.17
C ILE A 149 6.67 4.56 -5.41
N ARG A 150 6.45 5.73 -6.03
CA ARG A 150 7.41 6.83 -6.17
C ARG A 150 6.71 8.18 -6.03
#